data_AF-A0A7J2IS75-F1
#
_entry.id   AF-A0A7J2IS75-F1
#
_cell.length_a   1.000
_cell.length_b   1.000
_cell.length_c   1.000
_cell.angle_alpha   90.00
_cell.angle_beta   90.00
_cell.angle_gamma   90.00
#
_symmetry.space_group_name_H-M   'P 1'
#
loop_
_entity.id
_entity.type
_entity.pdbx_description
1 polymer ?
#
loop_
_entity_poly.entity_id
_entity_poly.type
_entity_poly.pdbx_seq_one_letter_code
_entity_poly.pdbx_strand_id
1 'polypeptide(L)' 'MSENVEKYVKRTVAYFRSLVDHALRPYEPSPTHVLKRILKPFCKNISFVAENGTKSHFKKLVEEISKNCKKYVLA' A
#
# COMPACT_ATOMS: atom_id res chain seq x y z
N MET A 1 13.17 -2.66 16.53
CA MET A 1 13.29 -2.64 15.05
C MET A 1 12.06 -3.22 14.34
N SER A 2 11.54 -4.38 14.75
CA SER A 2 10.32 -4.99 14.17
C SER A 2 9.06 -4.13 14.26
N GLU A 3 8.86 -3.43 15.39
CA GLU A 3 7.70 -2.55 15.60
C GLU A 3 7.60 -1.41 14.57
N ASN A 4 8.75 -0.93 14.10
CA ASN A 4 8.79 0.04 13.01
C ASN A 4 8.34 -0.58 11.69
N VAL A 5 8.80 -1.77 11.33
CA VAL A 5 8.42 -2.44 10.07
C VAL A 5 6.92 -2.70 10.00
N GLU A 6 6.32 -3.15 11.09
CA GLU A 6 4.87 -3.42 11.17
C GLU A 6 4.05 -2.16 10.86
N LYS A 7 4.50 -0.99 11.30
CA LYS A 7 3.89 0.30 10.95
C LYS A 7 3.98 0.60 9.45
N TYR A 8 5.10 0.27 8.80
CA TYR A 8 5.25 0.45 7.35
C TYR A 8 4.40 -0.54 6.55
N VAL A 9 4.23 -1.78 7.02
CA VAL A 9 3.28 -2.74 6.42
C VAL A 9 1.87 -2.16 6.42
N LYS A 10 1.36 -1.74 7.59
CA LYS A 10 0.02 -1.14 7.71
C LYS A 10 -0.17 0.09 6.82
N ARG A 11 0.83 0.98 6.77
CA ARG A 11 0.81 2.18 5.91
C ARG A 11 0.78 1.82 4.42
N THR A 12 1.55 0.82 4.01
CA THR A 12 1.56 0.36 2.60
C THR A 12 0.18 -0.13 2.18
N VAL A 13 -0.47 -0.93 3.03
CA VAL A 13 -1.85 -1.39 2.80
C VAL A 13 -2.83 -0.21 2.73
N ALA A 14 -2.66 0.80 3.59
CA ALA A 14 -3.49 2.01 3.55
C ALA A 14 -3.32 2.81 2.26
N TYR A 15 -2.09 2.97 1.75
CA TYR A 15 -1.86 3.63 0.46
C TYR A 15 -2.45 2.86 -0.71
N PHE A 16 -2.38 1.52 -0.68
CA PHE A 16 -3.05 0.69 -1.69
C PHE A 16 -4.57 0.93 -1.68
N ARG A 17 -5.20 0.91 -0.51
CA ARG A 17 -6.64 1.23 -0.37
C ARG A 17 -6.97 2.63 -0.87
N SER A 18 -6.17 3.62 -0.52
CA SER A 18 -6.35 4.99 -1.01
C SER A 18 -6.25 5.08 -2.53
N LEU A 19 -5.32 4.34 -3.16
CA LEU A 19 -5.23 4.27 -4.62
C LEU A 19 -6.52 3.73 -5.25
N VAL A 20 -7.05 2.64 -4.70
CA VAL A 20 -8.32 2.04 -5.12
C VAL A 20 -9.48 3.01 -4.93
N ASP A 21 -9.59 3.64 -3.76
CA ASP A 21 -10.65 4.61 -3.46
C ASP A 21 -10.63 5.79 -4.44
N HIS A 22 -9.43 6.25 -4.80
CA HIS A 22 -9.28 7.33 -5.77
C HIS A 22 -9.60 6.91 -7.20
N ALA A 23 -9.31 5.66 -7.58
CA ALA A 23 -9.68 5.11 -8.88
C ALA A 23 -11.19 4.92 -9.03
N LEU A 24 -11.93 4.72 -7.93
CA LEU A 24 -13.38 4.50 -7.93
C LEU A 24 -14.20 5.78 -7.73
N ARG A 25 -13.57 6.92 -7.40
CA ARG A 25 -14.28 8.18 -7.15
C ARG A 25 -14.63 8.90 -8.46
N PRO A 26 -15.82 9.54 -8.54
CA PRO A 26 -16.26 10.26 -9.72
C PRO A 26 -15.49 11.57 -9.97
N TYR A 27 -14.76 12.09 -8.98
CA TYR A 27 -13.86 13.22 -9.16
C TYR A 27 -12.41 12.73 -9.15
N GLU A 28 -11.68 13.11 -10.19
CA GLU A 28 -10.32 12.63 -10.42
C GLU A 28 -9.33 13.45 -9.58
N PRO A 29 -8.58 12.85 -8.63
CA PRO A 29 -7.34 13.49 -8.22
C PRO A 29 -6.43 13.54 -9.46
N SER A 30 -5.80 14.69 -9.70
CA SER A 30 -4.89 14.80 -10.85
C SER A 30 -3.82 13.70 -10.81
N PRO A 31 -3.30 13.23 -11.95
CA PRO A 31 -2.25 12.22 -11.98
C PRO A 31 -1.04 12.59 -11.09
N THR A 32 -0.72 13.89 -11.01
CA THR A 32 0.33 14.39 -10.13
C THR A 32 0.00 14.22 -8.65
N HIS A 33 -1.25 14.39 -8.24
CA HIS A 33 -1.70 14.12 -6.87
C HIS A 33 -1.51 12.63 -6.53
N VAL A 34 -1.97 11.73 -7.39
CA VAL A 34 -1.83 10.27 -7.20
C VAL A 34 -0.36 9.88 -7.08
N LEU A 35 0.48 10.33 -8.01
CA LEU A 35 1.92 10.04 -8.00
C LEU A 35 2.61 10.53 -6.73
N LYS A 36 2.36 11.79 -6.32
CA LYS A 36 3.07 12.41 -5.19
C LYS A 36 2.55 11.96 -3.83
N ARG A 37 1.24 11.81 -3.67
CA ARG A 37 0.59 11.58 -2.36
C ARG A 37 0.32 10.11 -2.06
N ILE A 38 0.28 9.26 -3.08
CA ILE A 38 -0.09 7.84 -2.92
C ILE A 38 1.05 6.93 -3.38
N LEU A 39 1.43 6.97 -4.66
CA LEU A 39 2.40 6.02 -5.21
C LEU A 39 3.81 6.23 -4.66
N LYS A 40 4.28 7.48 -4.56
CA LYS A 40 5.60 7.77 -3.97
C LYS A 40 5.76 7.23 -2.54
N PRO A 41 4.87 7.52 -1.57
CA PRO A 41 5.01 6.95 -0.24
C PRO A 41 4.72 5.44 -0.19
N PHE A 42 3.85 4.91 -1.05
CA PHE A 42 3.67 3.46 -1.21
C PHE A 42 4.98 2.75 -1.58
N CYS A 43 5.66 3.22 -2.64
CA CYS A 43 6.93 2.64 -3.08
C CYS A 43 8.01 2.74 -2.00
N LYS A 44 8.12 3.89 -1.32
CA LYS A 44 9.06 4.06 -0.19
C LYS A 44 8.82 3.05 0.92
N ASN A 45 7.57 2.81 1.28
CA ASN A 45 7.26 1.86 2.34
C ASN A 45 7.56 0.42 1.92
N ILE A 46 7.31 0.05 0.66
CA ILE A 46 7.68 -1.27 0.14
C ILE A 46 9.19 -1.46 0.22
N SER A 47 9.99 -0.50 -0.27
CA SER A 47 11.45 -0.58 -0.18
C SER A 47 11.92 -0.74 1.27
N PHE A 48 11.36 0.05 2.19
CA PHE A 48 11.69 -0.06 3.61
C PHE A 48 11.37 -1.45 4.18
N VAL A 49 10.19 -2.01 3.88
CA VAL A 49 9.79 -3.35 4.34
C VAL A 49 10.64 -4.44 3.69
N ALA A 50 11.04 -4.28 2.43
CA ALA A 50 11.90 -5.23 1.74
C ALA A 50 13.32 -5.26 2.34
N GLU A 51 13.87 -4.10 2.69
CA GLU A 51 15.22 -3.95 3.24
C GLU A 51 15.32 -4.34 4.72
N ASN A 52 14.29 -4.01 5.51
CA ASN A 52 14.34 -4.10 6.98
C ASN A 52 13.40 -5.15 7.57
N GLY A 53 12.49 -5.70 6.76
CA GLY A 53 11.48 -6.64 7.20
C GLY A 53 11.94 -8.09 7.22
N THR A 54 11.19 -8.89 7.97
CA THR A 54 11.34 -10.36 7.94
C THR A 54 10.38 -10.98 6.93
N LYS A 55 10.59 -12.27 6.60
CA LYS A 55 9.66 -13.05 5.77
C LYS A 55 8.21 -12.96 6.24
N SER A 56 7.97 -12.90 7.55
CA SER A 56 6.63 -12.77 8.14
C SER A 56 5.99 -11.41 7.80
N HIS A 57 6.75 -10.31 7.90
CA HIS A 57 6.26 -8.98 7.55
C HIS A 57 5.89 -8.91 6.06
N PHE A 58 6.73 -9.48 5.19
CA PHE A 58 6.46 -9.51 3.75
C PHE A 58 5.24 -10.37 3.41
N LYS A 59 5.13 -11.56 4.01
CA LYS A 59 3.96 -12.44 3.86
C LYS A 59 2.67 -11.71 4.25
N LYS A 60 2.68 -11.05 5.42
CA LYS A 60 1.54 -10.26 5.90
C LYS A 60 1.18 -9.12 4.95
N LEU A 61 2.16 -8.38 4.44
CA LEU A 61 1.95 -7.31 3.46
C LEU A 61 1.26 -7.84 2.19
N VAL A 62 1.77 -8.94 1.63
CA VAL A 62 1.23 -9.56 0.42
C VAL A 62 -0.19 -10.10 0.66
N GLU A 63 -0.42 -10.77 1.79
CA GLU A 63 -1.75 -11.28 2.17
C GLU A 63 -2.79 -10.16 2.25
N GLU A 64 -2.45 -9.06 2.93
CA GLU A 64 -3.36 -7.91 3.05
C GLU A 64 -3.60 -7.25 1.69
N ILE A 65 -2.57 -7.02 0.88
CA ILE A 65 -2.77 -6.48 -0.48
C ILE A 65 -3.65 -7.42 -1.31
N SER A 66 -3.38 -8.73 -1.28
CA SER A 66 -4.16 -9.75 -2.01
C SER A 66 -5.63 -9.74 -1.62
N LYS A 67 -5.95 -9.63 -0.32
CA LYS A 67 -7.34 -9.48 0.16
C LYS A 67 -8.01 -8.24 -0.44
N ASN A 68 -7.30 -7.10 -0.50
CA ASN A 68 -7.84 -5.89 -1.09
C ASN A 68 -7.99 -6.02 -2.62
N CYS A 69 -7.05 -6.66 -3.32
CA CYS A 69 -7.20 -6.94 -4.76
C CYS A 69 -8.46 -7.77 -5.03
N LYS A 70 -8.65 -8.87 -4.29
CA LYS A 70 -9.86 -9.71 -4.41
C LYS A 70 -11.14 -8.94 -4.13
N LYS A 71 -11.11 -8.03 -3.15
CA LYS A 71 -12.29 -7.28 -2.73
C LYS A 71 -12.67 -6.15 -3.70
N TYR A 72 -11.69 -5.47 -4.30
CA TYR A 72 -11.94 -4.20 -4.99
C TYR A 72 -11.54 -4.17 -6.46
N VAL A 73 -10.65 -5.06 -6.90
CA VAL A 73 -10.07 -5.04 -8.26
C VAL A 73 -10.50 -6.25 -9.08
N LEU A 74 -10.60 -7.42 -8.44
CA LEU A 74 -10.95 -8.71 -9.07
C LEU A 74 -12.38 -9.17 -8.74
N ALA A 75 -13.17 -8.31 -8.10
CA ALA A 75 -14.54 -8.61 -7.69
C ALA A 75 -15.50 -8.59 -8.88
#